data_AF-A0A960I5L9-F1
#
_entry.id   AF-A0A960I5L9-F1
#
_cell.length_a   1.000
_cell.length_b   1.000
_cell.length_c   1.000
_cell.angle_alpha   90.00
_cell.angle_beta   90.00
_cell.angle_gamma   90.00
#
_symmetry.space_group_name_H-M   'P 1'
#
loop_
_entity.id
_entity.type
_entity.pdbx_description
1 polymer ?
#
loop_
_entity_poly.entity_id
_entity_poly.type
_entity_poly.pdbx_seq_one_letter_code
_entity_poly.pdbx_strand_id
1 'polypeptide(L)'
;MSLQPDHDQFAALRHPVAKGWFVHLFTALGALCGMFGLMAVTDRDFKMAIVWLAIAMIVDGLDGPAARAWDVRTHVPRIDGYTLDLIIDYVTCIVIPVLFMLRFNMLPHHGNVLVASVVLFLSALWMSRTDQMTADKYFNGFPCEWNMIVPTLYLIQAKPWV
;
A
#
# COMPACT_ATOMS: atom_id res chain seq x y z
N MET A 1 32.90 -43.13 19.81
CA MET A 1 33.10 -42.24 18.64
C MET A 1 31.95 -41.25 18.65
N SER A 2 32.26 -40.00 18.98
CA SER A 2 31.33 -38.93 19.34
C SER A 2 30.51 -38.44 18.14
N LEU A 3 29.18 -38.42 18.27
CA LEU A 3 28.29 -37.69 17.37
C LEU A 3 28.46 -36.18 17.66
N GLN A 4 29.29 -35.50 16.88
CA GLN A 4 29.23 -34.04 16.81
C GLN A 4 27.98 -33.64 16.03
N PRO A 5 27.15 -32.72 16.54
CA PRO A 5 26.10 -32.13 15.72
C PRO A 5 26.76 -31.30 14.61
N ASP A 6 26.25 -31.46 13.40
CA ASP A 6 26.64 -30.72 12.20
C ASP A 6 26.51 -29.21 12.45
N HIS A 7 27.65 -28.56 12.66
CA HIS A 7 27.74 -27.12 12.91
C HIS A 7 27.53 -26.27 11.64
N ASP A 8 27.42 -26.90 10.46
CA ASP A 8 27.37 -26.17 9.18
C ASP A 8 25.94 -25.83 8.72
N GLN A 9 24.91 -26.44 9.32
CA GLN A 9 23.50 -26.08 9.03
C GLN A 9 23.09 -24.68 9.53
N PHE A 10 23.77 -24.13 10.53
CA PHE A 10 23.40 -22.83 11.13
C PHE A 10 24.06 -21.62 10.46
N ALA A 11 25.10 -21.81 9.65
CA ALA A 11 25.84 -20.71 9.01
C ALA A 11 25.16 -20.19 7.73
N ALA A 12 24.45 -21.05 6.99
CA ALA A 12 23.82 -20.69 5.71
C ALA A 12 22.49 -19.92 5.84
N LEU A 13 21.90 -19.84 7.04
CA LEU A 13 20.56 -19.28 7.27
C LEU A 13 20.54 -17.78 7.64
N ARG A 14 21.68 -17.11 7.86
CA ARG A 14 21.69 -15.77 8.48
C ARG A 14 21.45 -14.61 7.52
N HIS A 15 21.84 -14.73 6.26
CA HIS A 15 21.81 -13.62 5.31
C HIS A 15 20.51 -13.54 4.47
N PRO A 16 19.94 -14.66 3.99
CA PRO A 16 18.72 -14.63 3.16
C PRO A 16 17.44 -14.40 3.99
N VAL A 17 17.34 -15.05 5.15
CA VAL A 17 16.18 -14.95 6.05
C VAL A 17 16.07 -13.55 6.66
N ALA A 18 17.20 -12.96 7.08
CA ALA A 18 17.23 -11.59 7.59
C ALA A 18 16.82 -10.56 6.53
N LYS A 19 17.21 -10.75 5.26
CA LYS A 19 16.76 -9.92 4.14
C LYS A 19 15.26 -10.02 3.88
N GLY A 20 14.69 -11.23 3.97
CA GLY A 20 13.25 -11.42 3.83
C GLY A 20 12.46 -10.74 4.95
N TRP A 21 12.90 -10.89 6.20
CA TRP A 21 12.31 -10.16 7.32
C TRP A 21 12.45 -8.64 7.18
N PHE A 22 13.58 -8.15 6.69
CA PHE A 22 13.78 -6.72 6.45
C PHE A 22 12.76 -6.18 5.43
N VAL A 23 12.53 -6.88 4.31
CA VAL A 23 11.52 -6.45 3.32
C VAL A 23 10.13 -6.44 3.93
N HIS A 24 9.73 -7.49 4.65
CA HIS A 24 8.40 -7.52 5.29
C HIS A 24 8.23 -6.42 6.35
N LEU A 25 9.26 -6.17 7.16
CA LEU A 25 9.23 -5.09 8.16
C LEU A 25 9.20 -3.72 7.48
N PHE A 26 9.91 -3.55 6.36
CA PHE A 26 9.91 -2.32 5.59
C PHE A 26 8.54 -2.06 4.97
N THR A 27 7.94 -3.03 4.28
CA THR A 27 6.55 -2.95 3.79
C THR A 27 5.59 -2.66 4.95
N ALA A 28 5.75 -3.32 6.11
CA ALA A 28 4.92 -3.06 7.28
C ALA A 28 5.01 -1.63 7.84
N LEU A 29 6.08 -0.86 7.56
CA LEU A 29 6.12 0.57 7.88
C LEU A 29 5.04 1.36 7.12
N GLY A 30 4.59 0.87 5.96
CA GLY A 30 3.47 1.42 5.23
C GLY A 30 2.17 1.42 6.06
N ALA A 31 1.97 0.43 6.94
CA ALA A 31 0.82 0.42 7.84
C ALA A 31 0.87 1.57 8.87
N LEU A 32 2.06 1.93 9.35
CA LEU A 32 2.24 3.12 10.21
C LEU A 32 1.95 4.41 9.45
N CYS A 33 2.40 4.50 8.20
CA CYS A 33 2.07 5.63 7.32
C CYS A 33 0.56 5.75 7.10
N GLY A 34 -0.12 4.61 6.88
CA GLY A 34 -1.57 4.56 6.78
C GLY A 34 -2.28 5.04 8.06
N MET A 35 -1.83 4.59 9.22
CA MET A 35 -2.38 5.04 10.51
C MET A 35 -2.25 6.56 10.68
N PHE A 36 -1.03 7.11 10.49
CA PHE A 36 -0.82 8.56 10.63
C PHE A 36 -1.53 9.38 9.55
N GLY A 37 -1.63 8.87 8.33
CA GLY A 37 -2.42 9.49 7.26
C GLY A 37 -3.90 9.56 7.61
N LEU A 38 -4.46 8.48 8.17
CA LEU A 38 -5.85 8.44 8.62
C LEU A 38 -6.12 9.41 9.78
N MET A 39 -5.19 9.50 10.73
CA MET A 39 -5.25 10.50 11.81
C MET A 39 -5.27 11.91 11.23
N ALA A 40 -4.33 12.24 10.33
CA ALA A 40 -4.24 13.56 9.72
C ALA A 40 -5.51 13.95 8.93
N VAL A 41 -6.09 13.01 8.16
CA VAL A 41 -7.37 13.23 7.48
C VAL A 41 -8.50 13.49 8.47
N THR A 42 -8.54 12.76 9.58
CA THR A 42 -9.57 12.92 10.62
C THR A 42 -9.44 14.26 11.33
N ASP A 43 -8.21 14.68 11.60
CA ASP A 43 -7.87 15.97 12.21
C ASP A 43 -8.00 17.16 11.25
N ARG A 44 -8.39 16.89 9.99
CA ARG A 44 -8.50 17.88 8.89
C ARG A 44 -7.19 18.59 8.56
N ASP A 45 -6.06 17.96 8.84
CA ASP A 45 -4.74 18.42 8.40
C ASP A 45 -4.40 17.82 7.04
N PHE A 46 -4.82 18.49 5.97
CA PHE A 46 -4.56 18.02 4.60
C PHE A 46 -3.07 17.94 4.29
N LYS A 47 -2.22 18.80 4.89
CA LYS A 47 -0.79 18.83 4.58
C LYS A 47 -0.15 17.55 5.09
N MET A 48 -0.42 17.21 6.34
CA MET A 48 0.10 15.98 6.93
C MET A 48 -0.49 14.74 6.28
N ALA A 49 -1.77 14.75 5.89
CA ALA A 49 -2.37 13.64 5.15
C ALA A 49 -1.62 13.39 3.82
N ILE A 50 -1.33 14.44 3.04
CA ILE A 50 -0.60 14.33 1.78
C ILE A 50 0.84 13.87 2.01
N VAL A 51 1.51 14.39 3.04
CA VAL A 51 2.87 13.97 3.40
C VAL A 51 2.92 12.47 3.73
N TRP A 52 1.98 11.97 4.55
CA TRP A 52 1.94 10.55 4.90
C TRP A 52 1.61 9.66 3.71
N LEU A 53 0.70 10.08 2.82
CA LEU A 53 0.43 9.38 1.56
C LEU A 53 1.65 9.33 0.64
N ALA A 54 2.39 10.44 0.53
CA ALA A 54 3.61 10.50 -0.27
C ALA A 54 4.71 9.59 0.30
N ILE A 55 4.87 9.56 1.63
CA ILE A 55 5.81 8.65 2.29
C ILE A 55 5.39 7.19 2.06
N ALA A 56 4.11 6.86 2.21
CA ALA A 56 3.60 5.51 1.95
C ALA A 56 3.91 5.05 0.51
N MET A 57 3.69 5.93 -0.47
CA MET A 57 3.98 5.66 -1.88
C MET A 57 5.49 5.43 -2.14
N ILE A 58 6.37 6.13 -1.41
CA ILE A 58 7.81 5.89 -1.48
C ILE A 58 8.16 4.51 -0.88
N VAL A 59 7.52 4.12 0.22
CA VAL A 59 7.74 2.80 0.85
C VAL A 59 7.32 1.68 -0.10
N ASP A 60 6.10 1.74 -0.64
CA ASP A 60 5.58 0.79 -1.64
C ASP A 60 6.48 0.72 -2.88
N GLY A 61 6.81 1.86 -3.49
CA GLY A 61 7.68 1.90 -4.67
C GLY A 61 9.10 1.33 -4.45
N LEU A 62 9.57 1.26 -3.20
CA LEU A 62 10.87 0.70 -2.84
C LEU A 62 10.81 -0.79 -2.50
N ASP A 63 9.69 -1.31 -2.01
CA ASP A 63 9.61 -2.70 -1.54
C ASP A 63 9.56 -3.71 -2.70
N GLY A 64 8.92 -3.37 -3.82
CA GLY A 64 8.85 -4.20 -5.02
C GLY A 64 10.21 -4.45 -5.66
N PRO A 65 11.01 -3.40 -5.94
CA PRO A 65 12.39 -3.54 -6.38
C PRO A 65 13.27 -4.29 -5.37
N ALA A 66 13.12 -4.03 -4.06
CA ALA A 66 13.89 -4.71 -3.01
C ALA A 66 13.56 -6.21 -2.94
N ALA A 67 12.28 -6.58 -3.04
CA ALA A 67 11.82 -7.97 -3.06
C ALA A 67 12.33 -8.72 -4.29
N ARG A 68 12.38 -8.07 -5.47
CA ARG A 68 12.93 -8.64 -6.71
C ARG A 68 14.45 -8.76 -6.69
N ALA A 69 15.15 -7.78 -6.12
CA ALA A 69 16.61 -7.78 -6.05
C ALA A 69 17.17 -8.83 -5.08
N TRP A 70 16.39 -9.25 -4.07
CA TRP A 70 16.85 -10.13 -3.00
C TRP A 70 16.24 -11.54 -3.02
N ASP A 71 15.48 -11.89 -4.07
CA ASP A 71 14.84 -13.20 -4.23
C ASP A 71 14.10 -13.62 -2.94
N VAL A 72 13.27 -12.71 -2.39
CA VAL A 72 12.66 -12.88 -1.06
C VAL A 72 11.56 -13.95 -1.06
N ARG A 73 11.06 -14.34 -2.24
CA ARG A 73 10.03 -15.39 -2.37
C ARG A 73 10.48 -16.76 -1.82
N THR A 74 11.77 -16.98 -1.62
CA THR A 74 12.33 -18.27 -1.19
C THR A 74 12.62 -18.39 0.32
N HIS A 75 12.49 -17.32 1.13
CA HIS A 75 13.18 -17.30 2.44
C HIS A 75 12.33 -17.02 3.72
N VAL A 76 11.06 -16.59 3.62
CA VAL A 76 10.16 -16.46 4.79
C VAL A 76 8.80 -17.11 4.49
N PRO A 77 8.65 -18.44 4.70
CA PRO A 77 7.50 -19.21 4.23
C PRO A 77 6.18 -18.94 4.97
N ARG A 78 6.13 -17.98 5.91
CA ARG A 78 4.95 -17.72 6.75
C ARG A 78 4.29 -16.36 6.52
N ILE A 79 4.94 -15.44 5.79
CA ILE A 79 4.39 -14.12 5.47
C ILE A 79 4.32 -14.00 3.96
N ASP A 80 3.12 -13.81 3.43
CA ASP A 80 2.95 -13.47 2.02
C ASP A 80 3.11 -11.95 1.85
N GLY A 81 4.26 -11.55 1.30
CA GLY A 81 4.56 -10.14 1.03
C GLY A 81 3.57 -9.49 0.09
N TYR A 82 3.01 -10.24 -0.87
CA TYR A 82 2.00 -9.71 -1.79
C TYR A 82 0.68 -9.41 -1.05
N THR A 83 0.22 -10.30 -0.17
CA THR A 83 -0.97 -10.05 0.64
C THR A 83 -0.75 -8.87 1.61
N LEU A 84 0.43 -8.77 2.23
CA LEU A 84 0.77 -7.67 3.12
C LEU A 84 0.71 -6.32 2.38
N ASP A 85 1.33 -6.27 1.21
CA ASP A 85 1.35 -5.11 0.31
C ASP A 85 -0.08 -4.69 -0.08
N LEU A 86 -0.88 -5.65 -0.56
CA LEU A 86 -2.28 -5.43 -0.94
C LEU A 86 -3.14 -4.82 0.19
N ILE A 87 -2.90 -5.23 1.45
CA ILE A 87 -3.60 -4.68 2.62
C ILE A 87 -3.21 -3.21 2.83
N ILE A 88 -1.93 -2.89 2.72
CA ILE A 88 -1.39 -1.54 2.94
C ILE A 88 -1.82 -0.62 1.80
N ASP A 89 -1.75 -1.08 0.56
CA ASP A 89 -2.25 -0.40 -0.62
C ASP A 89 -3.73 -0.10 -0.51
N TYR A 90 -4.54 -1.07 -0.07
CA TYR A 90 -5.96 -0.81 0.08
C TYR A 90 -6.24 0.32 1.09
N VAL A 91 -5.48 0.39 2.18
CA VAL A 91 -5.61 1.47 3.16
C VAL A 91 -5.12 2.81 2.60
N THR A 92 -3.93 2.82 1.99
CA THR A 92 -3.23 4.05 1.60
C THR A 92 -3.69 4.59 0.24
N CYS A 93 -3.93 3.73 -0.74
CA CYS A 93 -4.38 4.07 -2.08
C CYS A 93 -5.89 4.26 -2.20
N ILE A 94 -6.71 3.69 -1.32
CA ILE A 94 -8.19 3.79 -1.44
C ILE A 94 -8.83 4.39 -0.19
N VAL A 95 -8.68 3.78 0.98
CA VAL A 95 -9.45 4.17 2.18
C VAL A 95 -9.17 5.60 2.59
N ILE A 96 -7.89 5.96 2.74
CA ILE A 96 -7.49 7.32 3.15
C ILE A 96 -7.92 8.36 2.11
N PRO A 97 -7.67 8.19 0.80
CA PRO A 97 -8.17 9.11 -0.23
C PRO A 97 -9.69 9.27 -0.26
N VAL A 98 -10.46 8.19 -0.08
CA VAL A 98 -11.92 8.26 -0.02
C VAL A 98 -12.37 9.08 1.19
N LEU A 99 -11.76 8.86 2.36
CA LEU A 99 -12.03 9.67 3.54
C LEU A 99 -11.58 11.12 3.37
N PHE A 100 -10.47 11.35 2.68
CA PHE A 100 -9.98 12.69 2.34
C PHE A 100 -11.04 13.43 1.52
N MET A 101 -11.56 12.80 0.46
CA MET A 101 -12.62 13.40 -0.36
C MET A 101 -13.87 13.79 0.46
N LEU A 102 -14.27 12.95 1.42
CA LEU A 102 -15.39 13.22 2.32
C LEU A 102 -15.09 14.34 3.32
N ARG A 103 -13.91 14.35 3.93
CA ARG A 103 -13.53 15.32 4.98
C ARG A 103 -13.26 16.71 4.43
N PHE A 104 -12.74 16.80 3.21
CA PHE A 104 -12.39 18.06 2.56
C PHE A 104 -13.45 18.56 1.56
N ASN A 105 -14.66 17.98 1.60
CA ASN A 105 -15.82 18.38 0.79
C ASN A 105 -15.54 18.38 -0.73
N MET A 106 -14.78 17.40 -1.22
CA MET A 106 -14.47 17.27 -2.66
C MET A 106 -15.60 16.62 -3.46
N LEU A 107 -16.54 15.97 -2.77
CA LEU A 107 -17.68 15.28 -3.38
C LEU A 107 -18.95 16.15 -3.37
N PRO A 108 -19.96 15.82 -4.20
CA PRO A 108 -21.23 16.54 -4.23
C PRO A 108 -21.90 16.63 -2.86
N HIS A 109 -22.42 17.79 -2.50
CA HIS A 109 -23.01 18.00 -1.17
C HIS A 109 -24.15 17.01 -0.86
N HIS A 110 -24.93 16.65 -1.88
CA HIS A 110 -25.95 15.61 -1.79
C HIS A 110 -25.38 14.28 -2.31
N GLY A 111 -25.42 13.25 -1.47
CA GLY A 111 -24.98 11.90 -1.86
C GLY A 111 -23.47 11.67 -1.82
N ASN A 112 -22.68 12.57 -1.23
CA ASN A 112 -21.23 12.36 -1.03
C ASN A 112 -20.87 10.98 -0.46
N VAL A 113 -21.59 10.54 0.59
CA VAL A 113 -21.36 9.23 1.22
C VAL A 113 -21.64 8.10 0.24
N LEU A 114 -22.72 8.20 -0.55
CA LEU A 114 -23.04 7.18 -1.56
C LEU A 114 -21.95 7.09 -2.63
N VAL A 115 -21.49 8.23 -3.16
CA VAL A 115 -20.40 8.28 -4.15
C VAL A 115 -19.13 7.68 -3.57
N ALA A 116 -18.73 8.10 -2.36
CA ALA A 116 -17.57 7.55 -1.66
C ALA A 116 -17.69 6.04 -1.43
N SER A 117 -18.87 5.55 -1.03
CA SER A 117 -19.14 4.13 -0.85
C SER A 117 -19.01 3.34 -2.16
N VAL A 118 -19.51 3.89 -3.27
CA VAL A 118 -19.37 3.25 -4.60
C VAL A 118 -17.91 3.19 -5.02
N VAL A 119 -17.15 4.28 -4.87
CA VAL A 119 -15.71 4.30 -5.19
C VAL A 119 -14.96 3.26 -4.36
N LEU A 120 -15.19 3.23 -3.04
CA LEU A 120 -14.56 2.27 -2.14
C LEU A 120 -14.93 0.82 -2.48
N PHE A 121 -16.22 0.56 -2.71
CA PHE A 121 -16.74 -0.76 -3.07
C PHE A 121 -16.15 -1.29 -4.38
N LEU A 122 -16.18 -0.48 -5.45
CA LEU A 122 -15.65 -0.87 -6.75
C LEU A 122 -14.14 -1.05 -6.71
N SER A 123 -13.42 -0.23 -5.95
CA SER A 123 -11.95 -0.35 -5.82
C SER A 123 -11.57 -1.66 -5.11
N ALA A 124 -12.34 -2.09 -4.11
CA ALA A 124 -12.14 -3.39 -3.44
C ALA A 124 -12.37 -4.57 -4.40
N LEU A 125 -13.42 -4.51 -5.23
CA LEU A 125 -13.65 -5.53 -6.26
C LEU A 125 -12.51 -5.54 -7.29
N TRP A 126 -12.01 -4.37 -7.68
CA TRP A 126 -10.91 -4.28 -8.64
C TRP A 126 -9.59 -4.85 -8.08
N MET A 127 -9.19 -4.49 -6.85
CA MET A 127 -7.95 -5.00 -6.23
C MET A 127 -7.96 -6.51 -5.95
N SER A 128 -9.16 -7.11 -5.85
CA SER A 128 -9.30 -8.57 -5.65
C SER A 128 -9.33 -9.36 -6.96
N ARG A 129 -9.25 -8.69 -8.13
CA ARG A 129 -9.20 -9.37 -9.43
C ARG A 129 -7.92 -10.17 -9.58
N THR A 130 -8.06 -11.42 -10.03
CA THR A 130 -6.92 -12.28 -10.37
C THR A 130 -6.23 -11.88 -11.67
N ASP A 131 -6.88 -11.07 -12.51
CA ASP A 131 -6.40 -10.57 -13.80
C ASP A 131 -6.08 -9.06 -13.77
N GLN A 132 -5.76 -8.52 -12.59
CA GLN A 132 -5.43 -7.10 -12.40
C GLN A 132 -4.17 -6.65 -13.15
N MET A 133 -3.24 -7.57 -13.41
CA MET A 133 -2.01 -7.31 -14.15
C MET A 133 -1.94 -8.20 -15.40
N THR A 134 -1.53 -7.59 -16.50
CA THR A 134 -1.20 -8.28 -17.76
C THR A 134 0.10 -9.08 -17.61
N ALA A 135 0.37 -10.00 -18.56
CA ALA A 135 1.62 -10.77 -18.58
C ALA A 135 2.87 -9.87 -18.62
N ASP A 136 2.77 -8.70 -19.25
CA ASP A 136 3.84 -7.70 -19.36
C ASP A 136 3.90 -6.74 -18.17
N LYS A 137 3.19 -7.04 -17.07
CA LYS A 137 3.14 -6.28 -15.81
C LYS A 137 2.53 -4.87 -15.90
N TYR A 138 1.69 -4.60 -16.90
CA TYR A 138 0.82 -3.42 -16.93
C TYR A 138 -0.51 -3.70 -16.22
N PHE A 139 -1.09 -2.68 -15.60
CA PHE A 139 -2.42 -2.76 -15.01
C PHE A 139 -3.52 -2.94 -16.06
N ASN A 140 -4.50 -3.80 -15.74
CA ASN A 140 -5.66 -4.07 -16.58
C ASN A 140 -6.86 -3.21 -16.13
N GLY A 141 -6.92 -1.98 -16.66
CA GLY A 141 -7.90 -0.97 -16.28
C GLY A 141 -7.30 0.10 -15.36
N PHE A 142 -8.13 0.65 -14.46
CA PHE A 142 -7.70 1.70 -13.54
C PHE A 142 -7.18 1.13 -12.22
N PRO A 143 -5.91 1.40 -11.83
CA PRO A 143 -5.27 0.76 -10.68
C PRO A 143 -5.72 1.23 -9.30
N CYS A 144 -6.76 2.06 -9.20
CA CYS A 144 -7.23 2.58 -7.91
C CYS A 144 -6.18 3.38 -7.13
N GLU A 145 -5.24 4.03 -7.82
CA GLU A 145 -4.21 4.94 -7.28
C GLU A 145 -4.81 6.29 -6.85
N TRP A 146 -5.82 6.27 -5.98
CA TRP A 146 -6.47 7.49 -5.51
C TRP A 146 -5.58 8.32 -4.58
N ASN A 147 -4.53 7.73 -3.99
CA ASN A 147 -3.48 8.42 -3.22
C ASN A 147 -2.73 9.47 -4.05
N MET A 148 -2.67 9.33 -5.38
CA MET A 148 -2.08 10.35 -6.25
C MET A 148 -3.14 11.31 -6.76
N ILE A 149 -4.29 10.78 -7.19
CA ILE A 149 -5.34 11.56 -7.85
C ILE A 149 -5.98 12.55 -6.87
N VAL A 150 -6.43 12.08 -5.70
CA VAL A 150 -7.22 12.90 -4.78
C VAL A 150 -6.40 14.08 -4.23
N PRO A 151 -5.18 13.89 -3.67
CA PRO A 151 -4.32 15.01 -3.30
C PRO A 151 -4.06 15.99 -4.44
N THR A 152 -3.80 15.48 -5.65
CA THR A 152 -3.51 16.34 -6.81
C THR A 152 -4.72 17.22 -7.14
N LEU A 153 -5.91 16.63 -7.27
CA LEU A 153 -7.15 17.36 -7.53
C LEU A 153 -7.43 18.41 -6.45
N TYR A 154 -7.16 18.08 -5.19
CA TYR A 154 -7.31 19.01 -4.08
C TYR A 154 -6.32 20.18 -4.17
N LEU A 155 -5.04 19.91 -4.42
CA LEU A 155 -3.98 20.92 -4.49
C LEU A 155 -4.16 21.90 -5.65
N ILE A 156 -4.61 21.41 -6.81
CA ILE A 156 -4.88 22.27 -7.97
C ILE A 156 -6.24 22.98 -7.89
N GLN A 157 -6.99 22.77 -6.80
CA GLN A 157 -8.35 23.29 -6.61
C GLN A 157 -9.25 22.96 -7.80
N ALA A 158 -9.16 21.71 -8.26
CA ALA A 158 -9.99 21.23 -9.37
C ALA A 158 -11.46 21.53 -9.05
N LYS A 159 -12.19 22.03 -10.04
CA LYS A 159 -13.63 22.21 -9.87
C LYS A 159 -14.24 20.84 -9.54
N PRO A 160 -15.26 20.76 -8.68
CA PRO A 160 -15.82 19.48 -8.24
C PRO A 160 -16.45 18.62 -9.37
N TRP A 161 -16.39 19.08 -10.62
CA TRP A 161 -17.12 18.57 -11.78
C TRP A 161 -16.31 18.72 -13.09
N VAL A 162 -14.99 18.61 -13.03
CA VAL A 162 -14.18 18.32 -14.22
C VAL A 162 -14.30 16.83 -14.54
#